data_AF-A0A7Y7LNF4-F1
#
_entry.id   AF-A0A7Y7LNF4-F1
#
_cell.length_a   1.000
_cell.length_b   1.000
_cell.length_c   1.000
_cell.angle_alpha   90.00
_cell.angle_beta   90.00
_cell.angle_gamma   90.00
#
_symmetry.space_group_name_H-M   'P 1'
#
loop_
_entity.id
_entity.type
_entity.pdbx_description
1 polymer ?
#
loop_
_entity_poly.entity_id
_entity_poly.type
_entity_poly.pdbx_seq_one_letter_code
_entity_poly.pdbx_strand_id
1 'polypeptide(L)'
;MKNWLPLLTLAAGTAAAQNVTATLSVIDDNSLELRYDVPPSCQSLDFVNDGIRPQVAAGIRADWQPVDDCTRVDGQHVQREAASCASLRLRIPATTRDVDRIYPWAYPIGGGFFAHTSVYAVTPSCGPVDWKFIAPGTVIVNGVVMGAQASVPATQALIDDSPVMLLATQSKAPVHMGPGFTKQDQRLLDDALRGASDYLQKALPGLSLPSPYVVATVSPNAYNWRGDAANRTTIRLSFPSSPNEEMKSNIRSLIAHETSHLTQPLEWKDAWDDDITMFKEGGAEFLRWSVSAAMGWRDKAALRSDLESAFSDCIIATNGKSWKRTINRKWGRTPYACGLAFHVIGLAGRGGAQPAALALRDYYRDAAEKKSANFGQLECRAGETCGTRWLSRLGGDEPVADIFADYAKSPCALIRPASTWSPALSASVASLMMHQLMRADCNGGVSFYNVENGFKVADGPTCKALRLDMIVTGVEGHPFSASQLASQAAKAACASRRQANLDLQGGATVSIACDAIEVPTELYNVDVDAALKNLAHVP
;
A
#
# COMPACT_ATOMS: atom_id res chain seq x y z
N MET A 1 -48.90 36.66 57.18
CA MET A 1 -47.89 35.58 57.17
C MET A 1 -47.58 35.26 55.72
N LYS A 2 -46.40 35.65 55.23
CA LYS A 2 -45.95 35.40 53.84
C LYS A 2 -45.12 34.12 53.85
N ASN A 3 -45.65 33.04 53.30
CA ASN A 3 -44.93 31.77 53.16
C ASN A 3 -44.02 31.84 51.93
N TRP A 4 -42.71 31.86 52.17
CA TRP A 4 -41.68 31.56 51.18
C TRP A 4 -41.61 30.04 51.00
N LEU A 5 -41.90 29.56 49.79
CA LEU A 5 -41.54 28.21 49.35
C LEU A 5 -40.11 28.24 48.78
N PRO A 6 -39.18 27.38 49.24
CA PRO A 6 -37.89 27.24 48.60
C PRO A 6 -38.07 26.44 47.29
N LEU A 7 -37.63 27.04 46.18
CA LEU A 7 -37.39 26.30 44.94
C LEU A 7 -36.24 25.31 45.21
N LEU A 8 -36.55 24.01 45.26
CA LEU A 8 -35.56 22.96 45.10
C LEU A 8 -35.08 22.98 43.64
N THR A 9 -33.92 23.58 43.39
CA THR A 9 -33.13 23.32 42.20
C THR A 9 -32.54 21.92 42.32
N LEU A 10 -33.21 20.94 41.70
CA LEU A 10 -32.59 19.65 41.38
C LEU A 10 -31.40 19.93 40.45
N ALA A 11 -30.20 19.87 41.00
CA ALA A 11 -28.99 19.80 40.21
C ALA A 11 -29.06 18.49 39.42
N ALA A 12 -29.44 18.58 38.14
CA ALA A 12 -29.23 17.52 37.19
C ALA A 12 -27.72 17.32 37.08
N GLY A 13 -27.18 16.36 37.82
CA GLY A 13 -25.80 15.94 37.66
C GLY A 13 -25.59 15.60 36.19
N THR A 14 -24.61 16.23 35.54
CA THR A 14 -24.19 15.84 34.21
C THR A 14 -23.81 14.37 34.28
N ALA A 15 -24.67 13.50 33.76
CA ALA A 15 -24.38 12.08 33.64
C ALA A 15 -23.05 11.99 32.88
N ALA A 16 -21.99 11.54 33.57
CA ALA A 16 -20.71 11.33 32.95
C ALA A 16 -20.94 10.38 31.76
N ALA A 17 -20.52 10.80 30.57
CA ALA A 17 -20.56 9.94 29.40
C ALA A 17 -19.85 8.62 29.78
N GLN A 18 -20.60 7.52 29.74
CA GLN A 18 -20.03 6.20 30.03
C GLN A 18 -19.18 5.79 28.83
N ASN A 19 -17.96 5.30 29.08
CA ASN A 19 -17.08 4.86 28.01
C ASN A 19 -17.62 3.59 27.34
N VAL A 20 -17.28 3.43 26.07
CA VAL A 20 -17.37 2.15 25.34
C VAL A 20 -16.04 1.44 25.52
N THR A 21 -16.03 0.12 25.70
CA THR A 21 -14.78 -0.67 25.67
C THR A 21 -14.82 -1.66 24.51
N ALA A 22 -13.90 -1.50 23.55
CA ALA A 22 -13.65 -2.45 22.48
C ALA A 22 -12.59 -3.46 22.92
N THR A 23 -12.96 -4.73 23.04
CA THR A 23 -12.06 -5.85 23.34
C THR A 23 -11.82 -6.69 22.10
N LEU A 24 -10.57 -6.85 21.69
CA LEU A 24 -10.15 -7.81 20.67
C LEU A 24 -9.38 -8.96 21.31
N SER A 25 -9.82 -10.19 21.10
CA SER A 25 -9.27 -11.37 21.78
C SER A 25 -9.10 -12.58 20.87
N VAL A 26 -8.06 -13.38 21.11
CA VAL A 26 -7.90 -14.69 20.46
C VAL A 26 -8.76 -15.71 21.18
N ILE A 27 -9.71 -16.30 20.45
CA ILE A 27 -10.62 -17.32 20.99
C ILE A 27 -10.28 -18.73 20.53
N ASP A 28 -9.73 -18.87 19.32
CA ASP A 28 -9.17 -20.11 18.78
C ASP A 28 -8.17 -19.81 17.65
N ASP A 29 -7.56 -20.84 17.07
CA ASP A 29 -6.56 -20.71 16.01
C ASP A 29 -7.12 -20.12 14.71
N ASN A 30 -8.44 -20.04 14.55
CA ASN A 30 -9.12 -19.66 13.33
C ASN A 30 -10.00 -18.41 13.47
N SER A 31 -10.00 -17.74 14.62
CA SER A 31 -10.83 -16.55 14.81
C SER A 31 -10.41 -15.66 15.97
N LEU A 32 -10.76 -14.38 15.82
CA LEU A 32 -10.78 -13.39 16.89
C LEU A 32 -12.23 -13.19 17.37
N GLU A 33 -12.41 -12.84 18.64
CA GLU A 33 -13.63 -12.21 19.14
C GLU A 33 -13.40 -10.71 19.29
N LEU A 34 -14.31 -9.93 18.72
CA LEU A 34 -14.48 -8.50 18.96
C LEU A 34 -15.72 -8.30 19.82
N ARG A 35 -15.55 -7.61 20.95
CA ARG A 35 -16.60 -7.30 21.89
C ARG A 35 -16.64 -5.80 22.17
N TYR A 36 -17.80 -5.16 22.03
CA TYR A 36 -18.04 -3.81 22.51
C TYR A 36 -18.90 -3.85 23.78
N ASP A 37 -18.35 -3.43 24.90
CA ASP A 37 -19.13 -3.13 26.10
C ASP A 37 -19.70 -1.72 25.98
N VAL A 38 -21.03 -1.61 25.99
CA VAL A 38 -21.74 -0.38 25.60
C VAL A 38 -22.70 0.10 26.70
N PRO A 39 -22.84 1.43 26.91
CA PRO A 39 -23.78 1.97 27.88
C PRO A 39 -25.23 1.55 27.62
N PRO A 40 -26.12 1.49 28.63
CA PRO A 40 -27.52 1.12 28.44
C PRO A 40 -28.28 2.00 27.43
N SER A 41 -27.86 3.24 27.22
CA SER A 41 -28.44 4.16 26.23
C SER A 41 -27.98 3.91 24.78
N CYS A 42 -26.90 3.17 24.56
CA CYS A 42 -26.32 2.95 23.23
C CYS A 42 -27.09 1.88 22.45
N GLN A 43 -27.61 2.21 21.27
CA GLN A 43 -28.33 1.25 20.41
C GLN A 43 -27.53 0.82 19.18
N SER A 44 -26.60 1.66 18.72
CA SER A 44 -25.80 1.42 17.53
C SER A 44 -24.43 2.09 17.68
N LEU A 45 -23.41 1.46 17.11
CA LEU A 45 -22.08 2.01 16.89
C LEU A 45 -21.83 2.03 15.38
N ASP A 46 -21.30 3.14 14.87
CA ASP A 46 -21.00 3.28 13.44
C ASP A 46 -19.52 3.01 13.23
N PHE A 47 -19.15 2.18 12.26
CA PHE A 47 -17.73 1.99 11.94
C PHE A 47 -17.12 3.26 11.35
N VAL A 48 -15.90 3.59 11.79
CA VAL A 48 -15.07 4.60 11.12
C VAL A 48 -14.61 4.01 9.78
N ASN A 49 -15.06 4.59 8.68
CA ASN A 49 -14.75 4.13 7.32
C ASN A 49 -14.06 5.23 6.49
N ASP A 50 -13.31 6.12 7.14
CA ASP A 50 -12.60 7.22 6.48
C ASP A 50 -11.65 6.66 5.40
N GLY A 51 -11.82 7.14 4.16
CA GLY A 51 -11.04 6.66 3.01
C GLY A 51 -11.43 5.28 2.46
N ILE A 52 -12.37 4.56 3.09
CA ILE A 52 -12.86 3.26 2.64
C ILE A 52 -14.15 3.45 1.82
N ARG A 53 -14.21 2.85 0.63
CA ARG A 53 -15.42 2.89 -0.21
C ARG A 53 -16.54 2.05 0.45
N PRO A 54 -17.81 2.47 0.47
CA PRO A 54 -18.88 1.75 1.18
C PRO A 54 -19.03 0.27 0.82
N GLN A 55 -18.93 -0.06 -0.47
CA GLN A 55 -18.98 -1.44 -0.96
C GLN A 55 -17.80 -2.30 -0.48
N VAL A 56 -16.65 -1.67 -0.25
CA VAL A 56 -15.46 -2.33 0.30
C VAL A 56 -15.64 -2.57 1.80
N ALA A 57 -16.17 -1.57 2.53
CA ALA A 57 -16.46 -1.69 3.97
C ALA A 57 -17.40 -2.87 4.27
N ALA A 58 -18.48 -3.02 3.48
CA ALA A 58 -19.39 -4.16 3.59
C ALA A 58 -18.68 -5.49 3.31
N GLY A 59 -17.83 -5.54 2.28
CA GLY A 59 -17.07 -6.74 1.92
C GLY A 59 -16.12 -7.20 3.04
N ILE A 60 -15.41 -6.28 3.70
CA ILE A 60 -14.49 -6.59 4.82
C ILE A 60 -15.19 -7.39 5.92
N ARG A 61 -16.41 -6.99 6.27
CA ARG A 61 -17.15 -7.50 7.43
C ARG A 61 -18.24 -8.51 7.07
N ALA A 62 -18.33 -8.90 5.80
CA ALA A 62 -19.37 -9.81 5.29
C ALA A 62 -19.37 -11.18 6.00
N ASP A 63 -18.21 -11.64 6.44
CA ASP A 63 -18.04 -12.95 7.10
C ASP A 63 -18.05 -12.87 8.63
N TRP A 64 -18.31 -11.69 9.21
CA TRP A 64 -18.35 -11.50 10.66
C TRP A 64 -19.68 -12.01 11.20
N GLN A 65 -19.61 -12.81 12.27
CA GLN A 65 -20.78 -13.50 12.80
C GLN A 65 -21.08 -13.03 14.22
N PRO A 66 -22.34 -12.72 14.58
CA PRO A 66 -22.69 -12.49 15.97
C PRO A 66 -22.44 -13.76 16.79
N VAL A 67 -21.90 -13.59 18.00
CA VAL A 67 -21.65 -14.72 18.92
C VAL A 67 -22.93 -15.13 19.67
N ASP A 68 -23.87 -14.20 19.79
CA ASP A 68 -25.14 -14.33 20.51
C ASP A 68 -26.21 -13.41 19.90
N ASP A 69 -27.47 -13.55 20.35
CA ASP A 69 -28.63 -12.79 19.85
C ASP A 69 -28.63 -11.31 20.31
N CYS A 70 -27.52 -10.82 20.88
CA CYS A 70 -27.41 -9.42 21.31
C CYS A 70 -26.94 -8.47 20.21
N THR A 71 -26.38 -9.00 19.11
CA THR A 71 -25.60 -8.23 18.15
C THR A 71 -26.08 -8.44 16.72
N ARG A 72 -26.18 -7.35 15.96
CA ARG A 72 -26.30 -7.37 14.50
C ARG A 72 -25.22 -6.52 13.87
N VAL A 73 -24.70 -6.95 12.72
CA VAL A 73 -23.69 -6.23 11.93
C VAL A 73 -24.08 -6.23 10.46
N ASP A 74 -23.97 -5.08 9.79
CA ASP A 74 -24.31 -4.90 8.36
C ASP A 74 -23.12 -4.35 7.53
N GLY A 75 -21.94 -4.30 8.14
CA GLY A 75 -20.72 -3.78 7.54
C GLY A 75 -20.52 -2.27 7.70
N GLN A 76 -21.56 -1.53 8.10
CA GLN A 76 -21.49 -0.11 8.45
C GLN A 76 -21.74 0.14 9.93
N HIS A 77 -22.57 -0.69 10.56
CA HIS A 77 -23.01 -0.55 11.94
C HIS A 77 -22.83 -1.83 12.73
N VAL A 78 -22.68 -1.68 14.05
CA VAL A 78 -22.88 -2.75 15.05
C VAL A 78 -24.05 -2.34 15.93
N GLN A 79 -25.12 -3.12 15.93
CA GLN A 79 -26.40 -2.78 16.54
C GLN A 79 -26.74 -3.71 17.69
N ARG A 80 -27.35 -3.13 18.71
CA ARG A 80 -27.92 -3.84 19.86
C ARG A 80 -29.31 -4.35 19.51
N GLU A 81 -29.55 -5.64 19.70
CA GLU A 81 -30.85 -6.27 19.42
C GLU A 81 -31.83 -6.20 20.61
N ALA A 82 -31.32 -6.18 21.86
CA ALA A 82 -32.16 -6.07 23.05
C ALA A 82 -31.55 -5.14 24.11
N ALA A 83 -32.40 -4.38 24.81
CA ALA A 83 -31.97 -3.42 25.85
C ALA A 83 -31.22 -4.07 27.03
N SER A 84 -31.42 -5.37 27.27
CA SER A 84 -30.69 -6.15 28.28
C SER A 84 -29.24 -6.47 27.90
N CYS A 85 -28.86 -6.29 26.63
CA CYS A 85 -27.54 -6.61 26.13
C CYS A 85 -26.53 -5.52 26.49
N ALA A 86 -25.68 -5.80 27.47
CA ALA A 86 -24.58 -4.91 27.85
C ALA A 86 -23.37 -4.98 26.90
N SER A 87 -23.27 -6.05 26.12
CA SER A 87 -22.12 -6.30 25.23
C SER A 87 -22.59 -6.72 23.84
N LEU A 88 -21.88 -6.25 22.82
CA LEU A 88 -22.07 -6.61 21.42
C LEU A 88 -20.88 -7.44 20.96
N ARG A 89 -21.07 -8.71 20.59
CA ARG A 89 -20.01 -9.70 20.39
C ARG A 89 -20.03 -10.29 18.99
N LEU A 90 -18.88 -10.28 18.34
CA LEU A 90 -18.67 -10.71 16.97
C LEU A 90 -17.48 -11.69 16.89
N ARG A 91 -17.69 -12.81 16.21
CA ARG A 91 -16.64 -13.73 15.77
C ARG A 91 -16.13 -13.27 14.41
N ILE A 92 -14.83 -13.05 14.32
CA ILE A 92 -14.13 -12.60 13.12
C ILE A 92 -13.24 -13.76 12.63
N PRO A 93 -13.54 -14.38 11.48
CA PRO A 93 -12.75 -15.48 10.97
C PRO A 93 -11.36 -15.03 10.54
N ALA A 94 -10.38 -15.92 10.75
CA ALA A 94 -9.03 -15.78 10.20
C ALA A 94 -9.11 -15.64 8.68
N THR A 95 -8.35 -14.71 8.11
CA THR A 95 -8.34 -14.54 6.66
C THR A 95 -7.04 -13.95 6.16
N THR A 96 -6.58 -14.48 5.04
CA THR A 96 -5.49 -13.91 4.24
C THR A 96 -6.04 -13.02 3.12
N ARG A 97 -7.36 -12.75 3.11
CA ARG A 97 -7.97 -11.85 2.13
C ARG A 97 -7.35 -10.48 2.28
N ASP A 98 -7.11 -9.89 1.14
CA ASP A 98 -6.37 -8.68 1.04
C ASP A 98 -7.16 -7.64 0.25
N VAL A 99 -7.13 -6.40 0.73
CA VAL A 99 -7.76 -5.27 0.07
C VAL A 99 -6.75 -4.14 0.01
N ASP A 100 -6.59 -3.57 -1.18
CA ASP A 100 -5.69 -2.44 -1.40
C ASP A 100 -5.98 -1.31 -0.40
N ARG A 101 -4.93 -0.73 0.18
CA ARG A 101 -4.98 0.37 1.17
C ARG A 101 -5.76 0.10 2.46
N ILE A 102 -6.16 -1.14 2.72
CA ILE A 102 -6.80 -1.51 3.98
C ILE A 102 -5.93 -2.54 4.66
N TYR A 103 -5.59 -2.27 5.92
CA TYR A 103 -4.85 -3.23 6.72
C TYR A 103 -5.69 -4.49 6.96
N PRO A 104 -5.05 -5.67 7.04
CA PRO A 104 -5.75 -6.89 7.41
C PRO A 104 -6.39 -6.81 8.80
N TRP A 105 -7.55 -7.44 8.96
CA TRP A 105 -8.30 -7.41 10.22
C TRP A 105 -7.98 -8.61 11.12
N ALA A 106 -7.99 -9.83 10.61
CA ALA A 106 -7.69 -11.04 11.37
C ALA A 106 -6.71 -11.93 10.58
N TYR A 107 -5.53 -11.40 10.30
CA TYR A 107 -4.55 -12.08 9.46
C TYR A 107 -3.79 -13.13 10.27
N PRO A 108 -3.83 -14.42 9.89
CA PRO A 108 -3.12 -15.46 10.62
C PRO A 108 -1.61 -15.30 10.44
N ILE A 109 -0.87 -15.31 11.54
CA ILE A 109 0.61 -15.15 11.55
C ILE A 109 1.35 -16.37 12.10
N GLY A 110 0.64 -17.49 12.28
CA GLY A 110 1.18 -18.71 12.83
C GLY A 110 1.40 -18.61 14.34
N GLY A 111 0.52 -19.27 15.10
CA GLY A 111 0.49 -19.12 16.55
C GLY A 111 -0.03 -17.76 16.99
N GLY A 112 -0.91 -17.12 16.22
CA GLY A 112 -1.52 -15.83 16.55
C GLY A 112 -2.08 -15.09 15.34
N PHE A 113 -2.44 -13.83 15.58
CA PHE A 113 -3.04 -12.92 14.60
C PHE A 113 -2.31 -11.58 14.52
N PHE A 114 -2.20 -11.03 13.32
CA PHE A 114 -2.03 -9.60 13.10
C PHE A 114 -3.39 -8.98 12.81
N ALA A 115 -3.66 -7.86 13.46
CA ALA A 115 -4.88 -7.09 13.35
C ALA A 115 -4.55 -5.60 13.31
N HIS A 116 -5.40 -4.80 12.66
CA HIS A 116 -5.30 -3.35 12.69
C HIS A 116 -6.61 -2.75 13.20
N THR A 117 -6.54 -1.89 14.22
CA THR A 117 -7.73 -1.37 14.91
C THR A 117 -8.63 -0.54 14.00
N SER A 118 -8.12 0.07 12.92
CA SER A 118 -8.93 0.87 11.99
C SER A 118 -10.04 0.11 11.28
N VAL A 119 -9.96 -1.22 11.19
CA VAL A 119 -11.06 -2.04 10.65
C VAL A 119 -12.20 -2.24 11.66
N TYR A 120 -11.89 -2.07 12.94
CA TYR A 120 -12.76 -2.30 14.08
C TYR A 120 -13.19 -1.00 14.78
N ALA A 121 -12.56 0.12 14.46
CA ALA A 121 -12.84 1.40 15.07
C ALA A 121 -14.29 1.83 14.81
N VAL A 122 -14.92 2.36 15.85
CA VAL A 122 -16.30 2.90 15.80
C VAL A 122 -16.29 4.36 16.23
N THR A 123 -17.27 5.12 15.75
CA THR A 123 -17.44 6.52 16.13
C THR A 123 -17.70 6.61 17.65
N PRO A 124 -17.27 7.69 18.32
CA PRO A 124 -17.49 7.87 19.75
C PRO A 124 -18.94 8.30 20.08
N SER A 125 -19.92 7.91 19.26
CA SER A 125 -21.33 8.30 19.36
C SER A 125 -21.98 7.81 20.66
N CYS A 126 -21.50 6.71 21.21
CA CYS A 126 -21.91 6.17 22.50
C CYS A 126 -20.96 6.49 23.66
N GLY A 127 -19.96 7.35 23.44
CA GLY A 127 -18.89 7.66 24.39
C GLY A 127 -17.49 7.36 23.81
N PRO A 128 -16.41 7.82 24.47
CA PRO A 128 -15.05 7.48 24.09
C PRO A 128 -14.82 5.96 24.09
N VAL A 129 -13.97 5.47 23.17
CA VAL A 129 -13.71 4.03 22.99
C VAL A 129 -12.35 3.67 23.60
N ASP A 130 -12.39 2.99 24.75
CA ASP A 130 -11.20 2.35 25.34
C ASP A 130 -10.93 1.01 24.66
N TRP A 131 -9.68 0.64 24.51
CA TRP A 131 -9.26 -0.61 23.89
C TRP A 131 -8.73 -1.62 24.91
N LYS A 132 -9.12 -2.88 24.74
CA LYS A 132 -8.54 -4.02 25.45
C LYS A 132 -8.13 -5.09 24.44
N PHE A 133 -6.95 -5.66 24.65
CA PHE A 133 -6.38 -6.71 23.81
C PHE A 133 -6.05 -7.90 24.68
N ILE A 134 -6.41 -9.11 24.24
CA ILE A 134 -6.22 -10.34 25.03
C ILE A 134 -5.69 -11.45 24.12
N ALA A 135 -4.59 -12.07 24.52
CA ALA A 135 -4.05 -13.25 23.86
C ALA A 135 -3.57 -14.28 24.91
N PRO A 136 -3.58 -15.59 24.60
CA PRO A 136 -3.04 -16.61 25.51
C PRO A 136 -1.57 -16.39 25.87
N GLY A 137 -0.79 -15.86 24.91
CA GLY A 137 0.62 -15.59 25.06
C GLY A 137 0.90 -14.09 25.21
N THR A 138 1.17 -13.42 24.09
CA THR A 138 1.67 -12.04 24.08
C THR A 138 0.82 -11.16 23.19
N VAL A 139 0.49 -9.99 23.71
CA VAL A 139 -0.08 -8.85 23.01
C VAL A 139 1.05 -7.87 22.71
N ILE A 140 1.12 -7.41 21.46
CA ILE A 140 1.97 -6.31 21.05
C ILE A 140 1.07 -5.23 20.44
N VAL A 141 1.16 -3.99 20.93
CA VAL A 141 0.36 -2.85 20.45
C VAL A 141 1.33 -1.78 19.99
N ASN A 142 1.20 -1.29 18.74
CA ASN A 142 2.12 -0.29 18.18
C ASN A 142 3.60 -0.66 18.39
N GLY A 143 3.95 -1.91 18.11
CA GLY A 143 5.31 -2.44 18.28
C GLY A 143 5.79 -2.62 19.73
N VAL A 144 4.98 -2.31 20.75
CA VAL A 144 5.33 -2.46 22.17
C VAL A 144 4.76 -3.75 22.74
N VAL A 145 5.61 -4.57 23.36
CA VAL A 145 5.23 -5.84 24.00
C VAL A 145 4.56 -5.58 25.36
N MET A 146 3.32 -6.04 25.54
CA MET A 146 2.46 -5.71 26.69
C MET A 146 2.14 -6.90 27.63
N GLY A 147 2.62 -8.11 27.31
CA GLY A 147 2.25 -9.33 28.05
C GLY A 147 0.95 -9.95 27.52
N ALA A 148 0.23 -10.75 28.30
CA ALA A 148 -0.96 -11.47 27.81
C ALA A 148 -2.21 -10.59 27.61
N GLN A 149 -2.23 -9.40 28.22
CA GLN A 149 -3.32 -8.44 28.10
C GLN A 149 -2.77 -7.03 27.98
N ALA A 150 -3.43 -6.17 27.22
CA ALA A 150 -3.16 -4.74 27.19
C ALA A 150 -4.48 -3.97 27.30
N SER A 151 -4.45 -2.85 28.00
CA SER A 151 -5.55 -1.88 28.03
C SER A 151 -4.99 -0.52 27.64
N VAL A 152 -5.65 0.15 26.71
CA VAL A 152 -5.22 1.42 26.14
C VAL A 152 -6.41 2.38 26.17
N PRO A 153 -6.28 3.56 26.81
CA PRO A 153 -7.40 4.49 26.92
C PRO A 153 -7.71 5.15 25.57
N ALA A 154 -8.96 5.60 25.41
CA ALA A 154 -9.42 6.36 24.24
C ALA A 154 -8.59 7.63 23.94
N THR A 155 -7.88 8.15 24.95
CA THR A 155 -7.03 9.35 24.84
C THR A 155 -5.66 9.06 24.22
N GLN A 156 -5.29 7.79 24.06
CA GLN A 156 -4.06 7.41 23.38
C GLN A 156 -4.16 7.80 21.90
N ALA A 157 -3.21 8.60 21.42
CA ALA A 157 -3.17 9.01 20.02
C ALA A 157 -3.13 7.79 19.07
N LEU A 158 -3.94 7.84 18.01
CA LEU A 158 -4.01 6.84 16.94
C LEU A 158 -4.40 5.43 17.39
N ILE A 159 -4.98 5.22 18.58
CA ILE A 159 -5.34 3.86 19.02
C ILE A 159 -6.38 3.20 18.10
N ASP A 160 -7.29 3.98 17.51
CA ASP A 160 -8.25 3.53 16.50
C ASP A 160 -7.61 3.28 15.11
N ASP A 161 -6.32 3.57 14.96
CA ASP A 161 -5.53 3.32 13.75
C ASP A 161 -4.15 2.73 14.14
N SER A 162 -4.14 1.58 14.80
CA SER A 162 -2.95 0.94 15.37
C SER A 162 -2.81 -0.54 14.99
N PRO A 163 -1.60 -1.00 14.64
CA PRO A 163 -1.30 -2.42 14.50
C PRO A 163 -1.26 -3.12 15.87
N VAL A 164 -1.80 -4.34 15.89
CA VAL A 164 -1.86 -5.21 17.06
C VAL A 164 -1.48 -6.63 16.64
N MET A 165 -0.59 -7.25 17.41
CA MET A 165 -0.31 -8.67 17.31
C MET A 165 -0.81 -9.39 18.56
N LEU A 166 -1.55 -10.48 18.34
CA LEU A 166 -2.12 -11.32 19.40
C LEU A 166 -1.55 -12.73 19.25
N LEU A 167 -0.52 -13.06 20.04
CA LEU A 167 0.22 -14.32 19.97
C LEU A 167 -0.30 -15.33 20.99
N ALA A 168 -0.46 -16.58 20.56
CA ALA A 168 -0.81 -17.71 21.41
C ALA A 168 0.33 -18.11 22.36
N THR A 169 1.58 -17.76 22.03
CA THR A 169 2.78 -18.07 22.82
C THR A 169 3.46 -16.82 23.36
N GLN A 170 4.15 -16.94 24.48
CA GLN A 170 4.97 -15.86 25.02
C GLN A 170 6.13 -15.53 24.06
N SER A 171 6.28 -14.26 23.70
CA SER A 171 7.41 -13.77 22.89
C SER A 171 7.88 -12.41 23.37
N LYS A 172 9.20 -12.21 23.28
CA LYS A 172 9.85 -10.90 23.41
C LYS A 172 10.71 -10.57 22.19
N ALA A 173 10.67 -11.42 21.17
CA ALA A 173 11.47 -11.22 19.98
C ALA A 173 10.91 -10.01 19.21
N PRO A 174 11.77 -9.11 18.69
CA PRO A 174 11.34 -7.98 17.87
C PRO A 174 10.85 -8.42 16.47
N VAL A 175 11.09 -9.68 16.11
CA VAL A 175 10.67 -10.29 14.85
C VAL A 175 9.88 -11.56 15.16
N HIS A 176 8.66 -11.64 14.63
CA HIS A 176 7.85 -12.85 14.60
C HIS A 176 7.83 -13.42 13.18
N MET A 177 8.37 -14.61 12.99
CA MET A 177 8.25 -15.34 11.73
C MET A 177 7.25 -16.46 11.89
N GLY A 178 6.23 -16.47 11.02
CA GLY A 178 5.28 -17.56 10.94
C GLY A 178 5.93 -18.89 10.52
N PRO A 179 5.19 -20.01 10.64
CA PRO A 179 5.66 -21.33 10.26
C PRO A 179 5.99 -21.38 8.76
N GLY A 180 6.91 -22.28 8.40
CA GLY A 180 7.32 -22.53 7.02
C GLY A 180 8.59 -21.78 6.59
N PHE A 181 9.01 -20.74 7.32
CA PHE A 181 10.30 -20.11 7.08
C PHE A 181 11.47 -20.93 7.61
N THR A 182 12.56 -20.91 6.84
CA THR A 182 13.84 -21.52 7.20
C THR A 182 14.74 -20.52 7.94
N LYS A 183 15.82 -21.00 8.56
CA LYS A 183 16.87 -20.12 9.12
C LYS A 183 17.56 -19.26 8.05
N GLN A 184 17.54 -19.68 6.79
CA GLN A 184 18.07 -18.87 5.69
C GLN A 184 17.13 -17.70 5.37
N ASP A 185 15.82 -17.94 5.38
CA ASP A 185 14.81 -16.88 5.20
C ASP A 185 14.90 -15.84 6.32
N GLN A 186 15.08 -16.30 7.56
CA GLN A 186 15.31 -15.41 8.69
C GLN A 186 16.54 -14.53 8.52
N ARG A 187 17.69 -15.12 8.13
CA ARG A 187 18.90 -14.34 7.86
C ARG A 187 18.72 -13.33 6.74
N LEU A 188 18.02 -13.71 5.66
CA LEU A 188 17.71 -12.79 4.57
C LEU A 188 16.91 -11.58 5.08
N LEU A 189 15.87 -11.82 5.89
CA LEU A 189 15.05 -10.77 6.50
C LEU A 189 15.89 -9.87 7.41
N ASP A 190 16.66 -10.46 8.34
CA ASP A 190 17.50 -9.72 9.29
C ASP A 190 18.57 -8.89 8.59
N ASP A 191 19.24 -9.46 7.57
CA ASP A 191 20.29 -8.80 6.80
C ASP A 191 19.72 -7.64 5.96
N ALA A 192 18.55 -7.83 5.35
CA ALA A 192 17.88 -6.79 4.58
C ALA A 192 17.36 -5.66 5.47
N LEU A 193 16.71 -5.97 6.59
CA LEU A 193 16.23 -4.95 7.54
C LEU A 193 17.39 -4.12 8.09
N ARG A 194 18.47 -4.78 8.52
CA ARG A 194 19.67 -4.10 9.01
C ARG A 194 20.31 -3.25 7.91
N GLY A 195 20.55 -3.82 6.73
CA GLY A 195 21.17 -3.10 5.62
C GLY A 195 20.38 -1.87 5.16
N ALA A 196 19.05 -1.99 5.07
CA ALA A 196 18.18 -0.87 4.73
C ALA A 196 18.19 0.19 5.85
N SER A 197 18.07 -0.22 7.12
CA SER A 197 18.06 0.70 8.26
C SER A 197 19.38 1.47 8.40
N ASP A 198 20.52 0.77 8.31
CA ASP A 198 21.85 1.36 8.41
C ASP A 198 22.09 2.38 7.29
N TYR A 199 21.69 2.04 6.06
CA TYR A 199 21.76 2.97 4.93
C TYR A 199 20.88 4.20 5.17
N LEU A 200 19.60 4.01 5.52
CA LEU A 200 18.65 5.11 5.68
C LEU A 200 19.05 6.05 6.82
N GLN A 201 19.53 5.51 7.94
CA GLN A 201 20.02 6.31 9.06
C GLN A 201 21.22 7.19 8.65
N LYS A 202 22.11 6.66 7.81
CA LYS A 202 23.26 7.41 7.26
C LYS A 202 22.84 8.42 6.19
N ALA A 203 21.93 8.04 5.30
CA ALA A 203 21.51 8.84 4.15
C ALA A 203 20.57 9.99 4.53
N LEU A 204 19.83 9.85 5.63
CA LEU A 204 18.81 10.80 6.10
C LEU A 204 19.11 11.30 7.54
N PRO A 205 20.30 11.88 7.79
CA PRO A 205 20.73 12.20 9.14
C PRO A 205 19.85 13.28 9.78
N GLY A 206 19.40 13.04 11.01
CA GLY A 206 18.51 13.93 11.75
C GLY A 206 17.03 13.55 11.71
N LEU A 207 16.64 12.58 10.87
CA LEU A 207 15.33 11.94 11.01
C LEU A 207 15.38 10.82 12.04
N SER A 208 14.27 10.63 12.76
CA SER A 208 14.09 9.45 13.60
C SER A 208 13.80 8.24 12.73
N LEU A 209 14.54 7.15 12.95
CA LEU A 209 14.25 5.85 12.37
C LEU A 209 13.98 4.87 13.52
N PRO A 210 12.71 4.63 13.89
CA PRO A 210 12.38 3.69 14.96
C PRO A 210 12.74 2.26 14.56
N SER A 211 13.05 1.42 15.56
CA SER A 211 13.15 -0.03 15.36
C SER A 211 11.74 -0.63 15.40
N PRO A 212 11.21 -1.15 14.27
CA PRO A 212 9.86 -1.69 14.24
C PRO A 212 9.80 -3.08 14.87
N TYR A 213 8.62 -3.47 15.35
CA TYR A 213 8.28 -4.88 15.45
C TYR A 213 8.00 -5.44 14.06
N VAL A 214 8.61 -6.57 13.69
CA VAL A 214 8.40 -7.17 12.37
C VAL A 214 7.60 -8.44 12.51
N VAL A 215 6.60 -8.61 11.66
CA VAL A 215 5.89 -9.88 11.50
C VAL A 215 5.98 -10.34 10.05
N ALA A 216 6.46 -11.55 9.82
CA ALA A 216 6.58 -12.15 8.50
C ALA A 216 5.78 -13.45 8.42
N THR A 217 5.09 -13.66 7.29
CA THR A 217 4.35 -14.90 6.99
C THR A 217 4.71 -15.45 5.62
N VAL A 218 4.61 -16.77 5.45
CA VAL A 218 4.74 -17.37 4.12
C VAL A 218 3.54 -16.96 3.31
N SER A 219 3.78 -16.40 2.12
CA SER A 219 2.70 -15.98 1.25
C SER A 219 1.82 -17.17 0.82
N PRO A 220 0.48 -17.02 0.81
CA PRO A 220 -0.43 -18.08 0.35
C PRO A 220 -0.24 -18.42 -1.13
N ASN A 221 0.42 -17.55 -1.90
CA ASN A 221 0.74 -17.77 -3.30
C ASN A 221 2.16 -17.26 -3.59
N ALA A 222 2.97 -18.05 -4.31
CA ALA A 222 4.33 -17.68 -4.72
C ALA A 222 4.41 -16.35 -5.50
N TYR A 223 3.32 -15.92 -6.12
CA TYR A 223 3.23 -14.68 -6.91
C TYR A 223 2.61 -13.51 -6.16
N ASN A 224 2.12 -13.69 -4.93
CA ASN A 224 1.55 -12.61 -4.14
C ASN A 224 2.54 -12.17 -3.06
N TRP A 225 2.91 -10.89 -3.05
CA TRP A 225 3.92 -10.34 -2.15
C TRP A 225 3.32 -9.10 -1.50
N ARG A 226 3.40 -9.01 -0.18
CA ARG A 226 2.75 -7.93 0.57
C ARG A 226 3.69 -7.39 1.63
N GLY A 227 3.76 -6.08 1.74
CA GLY A 227 4.36 -5.37 2.84
C GLY A 227 3.39 -4.30 3.34
N ASP A 228 3.44 -4.01 4.63
CA ASP A 228 2.75 -2.86 5.21
C ASP A 228 3.57 -2.30 6.39
N ALA A 229 3.86 -1.01 6.39
CA ALA A 229 4.47 -0.30 7.51
C ALA A 229 3.44 0.54 8.28
N ALA A 230 2.97 0.04 9.42
CA ALA A 230 1.92 0.67 10.22
C ALA A 230 2.51 1.53 11.36
N ASN A 231 2.06 2.79 11.45
CA ASN A 231 2.46 3.78 12.46
C ASN A 231 3.97 3.96 12.67
N ARG A 232 4.81 3.55 11.71
CA ARG A 232 6.27 3.48 11.85
C ARG A 232 6.72 2.59 13.03
N THR A 233 5.85 1.76 13.59
CA THR A 233 6.17 0.89 14.73
C THR A 233 6.13 -0.58 14.39
N THR A 234 5.43 -0.96 13.31
CA THR A 234 5.26 -2.34 12.91
C THR A 234 5.44 -2.48 11.41
N ILE A 235 6.19 -3.49 10.97
CA ILE A 235 6.24 -3.92 9.57
C ILE A 235 5.63 -5.31 9.46
N ARG A 236 4.63 -5.47 8.60
CA ARG A 236 4.08 -6.77 8.19
C ARG A 236 4.65 -7.16 6.84
N LEU A 237 5.05 -8.41 6.67
CA LEU A 237 5.57 -8.97 5.42
C LEU A 237 4.90 -10.31 5.10
N SER A 238 4.68 -10.54 3.81
CA SER A 238 4.21 -11.80 3.26
C SER A 238 4.99 -12.11 1.98
N PHE A 239 5.82 -13.16 1.99
CA PHE A 239 6.65 -13.56 0.86
C PHE A 239 6.91 -15.08 0.84
N PRO A 240 7.32 -15.66 -0.30
CA PRO A 240 7.59 -17.10 -0.42
C PRO A 240 8.78 -17.55 0.44
N SER A 241 8.68 -18.73 1.06
CA SER A 241 9.80 -19.38 1.75
C SER A 241 10.81 -19.96 0.76
N SER A 242 12.09 -20.08 1.15
CA SER A 242 13.15 -20.64 0.29
C SER A 242 13.26 -19.97 -1.09
N PRO A 243 13.39 -18.63 -1.15
CA PRO A 243 13.43 -17.87 -2.38
C PRO A 243 14.66 -18.20 -3.24
N ASN A 244 14.51 -18.21 -4.56
CA ASN A 244 15.64 -18.18 -5.50
C ASN A 244 16.33 -16.81 -5.51
N GLU A 245 17.42 -16.62 -6.26
CA GLU A 245 18.18 -15.36 -6.22
C GLU A 245 17.40 -14.13 -6.69
N GLU A 246 16.56 -14.27 -7.72
CA GLU A 246 15.69 -13.19 -8.18
C GLU A 246 14.68 -12.81 -7.09
N MET A 247 14.02 -13.81 -6.50
CA MET A 247 13.11 -13.63 -5.38
C MET A 247 13.82 -12.98 -4.19
N LYS A 248 15.06 -13.35 -3.86
CA LYS A 248 15.84 -12.68 -2.79
C LYS A 248 16.05 -11.20 -3.07
N SER A 249 16.33 -10.82 -4.32
CA SER A 249 16.44 -9.41 -4.72
C SER A 249 15.11 -8.67 -4.56
N ASN A 250 13.99 -9.33 -4.90
CA ASN A 250 12.65 -8.77 -4.71
C ASN A 250 12.26 -8.66 -3.23
N ILE A 251 12.61 -9.64 -2.37
CA ILE A 251 12.41 -9.58 -0.91
C ILE A 251 13.16 -8.39 -0.32
N ARG A 252 14.44 -8.22 -0.69
CA ARG A 252 15.25 -7.09 -0.26
C ARG A 252 14.64 -5.74 -0.68
N SER A 253 14.11 -5.68 -1.90
CA SER A 253 13.41 -4.49 -2.40
C SER A 253 12.13 -4.21 -1.61
N LEU A 254 11.31 -5.23 -1.33
CA LEU A 254 10.11 -5.08 -0.50
C LEU A 254 10.47 -4.58 0.91
N ILE A 255 11.48 -5.19 1.55
CA ILE A 255 11.91 -4.80 2.90
C ILE A 255 12.45 -3.36 2.89
N ALA A 256 13.23 -2.95 1.89
CA ALA A 256 13.69 -1.58 1.78
C ALA A 256 12.54 -0.58 1.59
N HIS A 257 11.51 -0.95 0.83
CA HIS A 257 10.30 -0.14 0.69
C HIS A 257 9.63 0.09 2.05
N GLU A 258 9.29 -0.99 2.76
CA GLU A 258 8.60 -0.88 4.05
C GLU A 258 9.45 -0.18 5.12
N THR A 259 10.77 -0.41 5.12
CA THR A 259 11.69 0.28 6.03
C THR A 259 11.76 1.78 5.72
N SER A 260 11.61 2.17 4.46
CA SER A 260 11.64 3.59 4.06
C SER A 260 10.44 4.37 4.62
N HIS A 261 9.26 3.75 4.74
CA HIS A 261 8.11 4.38 5.40
C HIS A 261 8.38 4.78 6.85
N LEU A 262 9.29 4.09 7.56
CA LEU A 262 9.65 4.43 8.93
C LEU A 262 10.34 5.80 9.06
N THR A 263 10.89 6.33 7.96
CA THR A 263 11.54 7.65 7.92
C THR A 263 10.55 8.80 7.67
N GLN A 264 9.33 8.48 7.23
CA GLN A 264 8.33 9.46 6.84
C GLN A 264 7.53 9.94 8.06
N PRO A 265 7.05 11.19 8.08
CA PRO A 265 6.15 11.64 9.13
C PRO A 265 4.79 10.93 9.07
N LEU A 266 4.15 10.77 10.23
CA LEU A 266 2.82 10.15 10.35
C LEU A 266 1.76 11.05 9.70
N GLU A 267 1.72 12.31 10.14
CA GLU A 267 0.88 13.37 9.59
C GLU A 267 1.65 14.15 8.53
N TRP A 268 0.95 14.51 7.46
CA TRP A 268 1.46 15.39 6.43
C TRP A 268 0.51 16.57 6.27
N LYS A 269 1.05 17.78 6.10
CA LYS A 269 0.25 18.95 5.71
C LYS A 269 1.03 19.76 4.71
N ASP A 270 0.65 19.65 3.44
CA ASP A 270 1.12 20.52 2.37
C ASP A 270 0.03 20.75 1.31
N ALA A 271 0.36 21.47 0.24
CA ALA A 271 -0.56 21.74 -0.87
C ALA A 271 -1.00 20.48 -1.65
N TRP A 272 -0.44 19.31 -1.32
CA TRP A 272 -0.72 18.01 -1.91
C TRP A 272 -1.41 17.05 -0.93
N ASP A 273 -2.01 17.56 0.15
CA ASP A 273 -2.65 16.72 1.18
C ASP A 273 -3.65 15.70 0.59
N ASP A 274 -4.41 16.10 -0.43
CA ASP A 274 -5.30 15.21 -1.17
C ASP A 274 -4.57 14.01 -1.82
N ASP A 275 -3.29 14.12 -2.10
CA ASP A 275 -2.47 13.14 -2.81
C ASP A 275 -1.37 12.53 -1.92
N ILE A 276 -1.61 12.50 -0.59
CA ILE A 276 -0.69 11.94 0.42
C ILE A 276 -0.14 10.57 0.09
N THR A 277 -0.97 9.70 -0.47
CA THR A 277 -0.57 8.36 -0.90
C THR A 277 0.54 8.40 -1.95
N MET A 278 0.47 9.32 -2.92
CA MET A 278 1.45 9.38 -4.00
C MET A 278 2.83 9.74 -3.48
N PHE A 279 2.94 10.72 -2.57
CA PHE A 279 4.26 11.09 -2.10
C PHE A 279 4.80 10.15 -1.02
N LYS A 280 3.93 9.54 -0.18
CA LYS A 280 4.36 8.49 0.77
C LYS A 280 4.92 7.29 0.02
N GLU A 281 4.19 6.76 -0.97
CA GLU A 281 4.68 5.65 -1.77
C GLU A 281 5.86 6.01 -2.67
N GLY A 282 5.78 7.17 -3.34
CA GLY A 282 6.85 7.61 -4.24
C GLY A 282 8.17 7.82 -3.51
N GLY A 283 8.11 8.37 -2.30
CA GLY A 283 9.28 8.56 -1.45
C GLY A 283 9.85 7.24 -0.93
N ALA A 284 8.98 6.29 -0.54
CA ALA A 284 9.39 4.95 -0.14
C ALA A 284 10.02 4.18 -1.32
N GLU A 285 9.44 4.28 -2.52
CA GLU A 285 10.00 3.71 -3.75
C GLU A 285 11.35 4.33 -4.14
N PHE A 286 11.48 5.65 -3.99
CA PHE A 286 12.76 6.33 -4.25
C PHE A 286 13.85 5.86 -3.29
N LEU A 287 13.53 5.78 -2.00
CA LEU A 287 14.46 5.31 -0.98
C LEU A 287 14.78 3.82 -1.14
N ARG A 288 13.79 2.98 -1.49
CA ARG A 288 13.99 1.58 -1.90
C ARG A 288 15.00 1.46 -3.04
N TRP A 289 14.82 2.23 -4.10
CA TRP A 289 15.73 2.25 -5.25
C TRP A 289 17.14 2.67 -4.82
N SER A 290 17.25 3.70 -3.98
CA SER A 290 18.52 4.22 -3.46
C SER A 290 19.25 3.20 -2.57
N VAL A 291 18.54 2.54 -1.64
CA VAL A 291 19.06 1.44 -0.81
C VAL A 291 19.55 0.32 -1.71
N SER A 292 18.73 -0.10 -2.69
CA SER A 292 19.05 -1.21 -3.58
C SER A 292 20.32 -0.95 -4.40
N ALA A 293 20.50 0.28 -4.87
CA ALA A 293 21.70 0.72 -5.58
C ALA A 293 22.93 0.73 -4.66
N ALA A 294 22.83 1.36 -3.48
CA ALA A 294 23.96 1.50 -2.56
C ALA A 294 24.42 0.15 -1.98
N MET A 295 23.48 -0.77 -1.74
CA MET A 295 23.77 -2.09 -1.19
C MET A 295 24.11 -3.14 -2.25
N GLY A 296 24.07 -2.78 -3.55
CA GLY A 296 24.30 -3.72 -4.65
C GLY A 296 23.28 -4.86 -4.73
N TRP A 297 22.07 -4.65 -4.19
CA TRP A 297 21.00 -5.66 -4.20
C TRP A 297 20.37 -5.83 -5.58
N ARG A 298 20.53 -4.82 -6.44
CA ARG A 298 20.12 -4.81 -7.82
C ARG A 298 21.27 -4.32 -8.68
N ASP A 299 21.46 -4.95 -9.83
CA ASP A 299 22.42 -4.48 -10.82
C ASP A 299 21.90 -3.24 -11.57
N LYS A 300 22.77 -2.65 -12.41
CA LYS A 300 22.41 -1.46 -13.19
C LYS A 300 21.21 -1.69 -14.12
N ALA A 301 21.06 -2.87 -14.71
CA ALA A 301 19.97 -3.15 -15.64
C ALA A 301 18.61 -3.22 -14.91
N ALA A 302 18.60 -3.81 -13.71
CA ALA A 302 17.42 -3.86 -12.85
C ALA A 302 17.05 -2.48 -12.29
N LEU A 303 18.04 -1.68 -11.86
CA LEU A 303 17.83 -0.30 -11.41
C LEU A 303 17.30 0.59 -12.54
N ARG A 304 17.79 0.41 -13.77
CA ARG A 304 17.26 1.06 -14.97
C ARG A 304 15.81 0.65 -15.21
N SER A 305 15.53 -0.64 -15.15
CA SER A 305 14.19 -1.21 -15.38
C SER A 305 13.15 -0.68 -14.40
N ASP A 306 13.52 -0.47 -13.13
CA ASP A 306 12.64 0.13 -12.12
C ASP A 306 12.18 1.54 -12.53
N LEU A 307 13.13 2.38 -12.96
CA LEU A 307 12.82 3.75 -13.37
C LEU A 307 12.03 3.77 -14.68
N GLU A 308 12.40 2.96 -15.68
CA GLU A 308 11.66 2.85 -16.93
C GLU A 308 10.21 2.40 -16.70
N SER A 309 10.00 1.43 -15.80
CA SER A 309 8.67 0.98 -15.38
C SER A 309 7.90 2.09 -14.69
N ALA A 310 8.53 2.85 -13.78
CA ALA A 310 7.88 3.96 -13.07
C ALA A 310 7.33 5.03 -14.04
N PHE A 311 8.15 5.48 -14.99
CA PHE A 311 7.72 6.46 -16.00
C PHE A 311 6.61 5.89 -16.90
N SER A 312 6.76 4.66 -17.37
CA SER A 312 5.82 4.04 -18.31
C SER A 312 4.48 3.71 -17.67
N ASP A 313 4.51 3.06 -16.51
CA ASP A 313 3.31 2.73 -15.75
C ASP A 313 2.57 4.01 -15.33
N CYS A 314 3.28 5.13 -15.07
CA CYS A 314 2.63 6.41 -14.80
C CYS A 314 1.92 7.00 -16.03
N ILE A 315 2.55 6.99 -17.21
CA ILE A 315 1.91 7.42 -18.47
C ILE A 315 0.68 6.55 -18.75
N ILE A 316 0.81 5.23 -18.57
CA ILE A 316 -0.28 4.27 -18.75
C ILE A 316 -1.43 4.54 -17.77
N ALA A 317 -1.12 4.73 -16.48
CA ALA A 317 -2.14 4.94 -15.46
C ALA A 317 -2.89 6.27 -15.65
N THR A 318 -2.19 7.32 -16.07
CA THR A 318 -2.77 8.63 -16.34
C THR A 318 -3.57 8.68 -17.64
N ASN A 319 -3.22 7.82 -18.61
CA ASN A 319 -3.89 7.67 -19.90
C ASN A 319 -4.22 9.01 -20.58
N GLY A 320 -3.20 9.86 -20.75
CA GLY A 320 -3.33 11.18 -21.39
C GLY A 320 -4.01 12.26 -20.53
N LYS A 321 -4.29 11.98 -19.25
CA LYS A 321 -4.88 12.94 -18.32
C LYS A 321 -3.82 13.59 -17.44
N SER A 322 -4.21 14.68 -16.78
CA SER A 322 -3.45 15.22 -15.65
C SER A 322 -3.49 14.27 -14.45
N TRP A 323 -2.52 14.41 -13.55
CA TRP A 323 -2.50 13.65 -12.30
C TRP A 323 -3.82 13.80 -11.53
N LYS A 324 -4.31 15.05 -11.39
CA LYS A 324 -5.58 15.35 -10.72
C LYS A 324 -6.80 14.67 -11.35
N ARG A 325 -6.78 14.34 -12.64
CA ARG A 325 -7.89 13.67 -13.34
C ARG A 325 -7.71 12.16 -13.48
N THR A 326 -6.67 11.60 -12.87
CA THR A 326 -6.38 10.16 -12.90
C THR A 326 -7.29 9.41 -11.93
N ILE A 327 -8.08 8.45 -12.45
CA ILE A 327 -9.18 7.79 -11.72
C ILE A 327 -8.68 7.03 -10.48
N ASN A 328 -7.58 6.29 -10.62
CA ASN A 328 -7.01 5.46 -9.56
C ASN A 328 -5.75 6.09 -8.95
N ARG A 329 -5.63 7.43 -8.94
CA ARG A 329 -4.40 8.10 -8.49
C ARG A 329 -4.00 7.79 -7.04
N LYS A 330 -4.96 7.39 -6.19
CA LYS A 330 -4.71 6.96 -4.79
C LYS A 330 -4.69 5.44 -4.58
N TRP A 331 -4.88 4.63 -5.63
CA TRP A 331 -5.13 3.18 -5.52
C TRP A 331 -4.25 2.37 -6.48
N GLY A 332 -4.00 1.12 -6.11
CA GLY A 332 -3.19 0.15 -6.85
C GLY A 332 -1.74 0.62 -7.03
N ARG A 333 -1.14 0.26 -8.16
CA ARG A 333 0.26 0.61 -8.49
C ARG A 333 0.46 2.09 -8.88
N THR A 334 -0.60 2.83 -9.16
CA THR A 334 -0.53 4.23 -9.63
C THR A 334 0.29 5.14 -8.71
N PRO A 335 0.03 5.23 -7.39
CA PRO A 335 0.83 6.06 -6.48
C PRO A 335 2.30 5.64 -6.40
N TYR A 336 2.62 4.35 -6.57
CA TYR A 336 4.01 3.86 -6.57
C TYR A 336 4.74 4.30 -7.84
N ALA A 337 4.16 4.01 -9.01
CA ALA A 337 4.78 4.31 -10.30
C ALA A 337 4.90 5.83 -10.53
N CYS A 338 3.79 6.56 -10.41
CA CYS A 338 3.81 8.01 -10.56
C CYS A 338 4.58 8.69 -9.43
N GLY A 339 4.45 8.22 -8.20
CA GLY A 339 5.18 8.77 -7.07
C GLY A 339 6.69 8.67 -7.28
N LEU A 340 7.21 7.51 -7.69
CA LEU A 340 8.64 7.34 -7.98
C LEU A 340 9.07 8.25 -9.15
N ALA A 341 8.30 8.26 -10.25
CA ALA A 341 8.62 9.11 -11.41
C ALA A 341 8.67 10.60 -11.03
N PHE A 342 7.74 11.08 -10.20
CA PHE A 342 7.70 12.47 -9.77
C PHE A 342 8.87 12.80 -8.83
N HIS A 343 9.19 11.93 -7.87
CA HIS A 343 10.37 12.11 -7.01
C HIS A 343 11.66 12.17 -7.83
N VAL A 344 11.81 11.31 -8.83
CA VAL A 344 12.97 11.27 -9.73
C VAL A 344 13.11 12.56 -10.52
N ILE A 345 12.03 13.07 -11.12
CA ILE A 345 12.03 14.35 -11.83
C ILE A 345 12.42 15.49 -10.88
N GLY A 346 11.81 15.54 -9.71
CA GLY A 346 12.07 16.57 -8.71
C GLY A 346 13.53 16.59 -8.28
N LEU A 347 14.01 15.46 -7.77
CA LEU A 347 15.35 15.34 -7.19
C LEU A 347 16.48 15.47 -8.24
N ALA A 348 16.22 15.08 -9.49
CA ALA A 348 17.17 15.29 -10.59
C ALA A 348 17.27 16.77 -11.02
N GLY A 349 16.20 17.55 -10.89
CA GLY A 349 16.13 18.95 -11.31
C GLY A 349 17.02 19.92 -10.52
N ARG A 350 17.41 19.54 -9.29
CA ARG A 350 18.16 20.36 -8.33
C ARG A 350 19.64 20.62 -8.67
N GLY A 351 20.23 19.82 -9.56
CA GLY A 351 21.66 19.85 -9.88
C GLY A 351 22.59 19.26 -8.80
N GLY A 352 23.78 18.81 -9.21
CA GLY A 352 24.60 17.81 -8.48
C GLY A 352 25.48 18.27 -7.31
N ALA A 353 25.12 19.28 -6.52
CA ALA A 353 25.95 19.72 -5.38
C ALA A 353 25.63 19.01 -4.04
N GLN A 354 24.44 18.40 -3.89
CA GLN A 354 24.04 17.69 -2.68
C GLN A 354 23.38 16.33 -3.01
N PRO A 355 23.52 15.28 -2.18
CA PRO A 355 22.82 14.01 -2.36
C PRO A 355 21.30 14.16 -2.38
N ALA A 356 20.58 13.42 -3.24
CA ALA A 356 19.12 13.48 -3.37
C ALA A 356 18.39 13.11 -2.08
N ALA A 357 18.90 12.12 -1.35
CA ALA A 357 18.39 11.73 -0.04
C ALA A 357 18.30 12.92 0.94
N LEU A 358 19.25 13.88 0.91
CA LEU A 358 19.21 15.03 1.82
C LEU A 358 18.07 16.01 1.52
N ALA A 359 17.71 16.22 0.25
CA ALA A 359 16.55 17.04 -0.09
C ALA A 359 15.25 16.37 0.36
N LEU A 360 15.14 15.05 0.14
CA LEU A 360 13.99 14.29 0.62
C LEU A 360 13.90 14.31 2.15
N ARG A 361 15.04 14.17 2.84
CA ARG A 361 15.13 14.32 4.29
C ARG A 361 14.61 15.68 4.76
N ASP A 362 15.05 16.76 4.14
CA ASP A 362 14.65 18.11 4.53
C ASP A 362 13.14 18.30 4.32
N TYR A 363 12.59 17.80 3.22
CA TYR A 363 11.13 17.76 3.00
C TYR A 363 10.40 16.97 4.10
N TYR A 364 10.91 15.80 4.49
CA TYR A 364 10.31 14.96 5.53
C TYR A 364 10.36 15.64 6.90
N ARG A 365 11.48 16.29 7.24
CA ARG A 365 11.63 17.06 8.48
C ARG A 365 10.65 18.23 8.51
N ASP A 366 10.60 19.03 7.44
CA ASP A 366 9.77 20.22 7.40
C ASP A 366 8.27 19.84 7.46
N ALA A 367 7.88 18.72 6.84
CA ALA A 367 6.55 18.15 6.97
C ALA A 367 6.25 17.67 8.41
N ALA A 368 7.19 16.96 9.05
CA ALA A 368 7.06 16.52 10.45
C ALA A 368 6.90 17.68 11.43
N GLU A 369 7.60 18.79 11.19
CA GLU A 369 7.59 20.00 12.01
C GLU A 369 6.38 20.91 11.71
N LYS A 370 5.45 20.48 10.84
CA LYS A 370 4.28 21.25 10.40
C LYS A 370 4.65 22.64 9.85
N LYS A 371 5.86 22.77 9.32
CA LYS A 371 6.26 23.92 8.51
C LYS A 371 5.55 23.82 7.16
N SER A 372 5.51 24.90 6.39
CA SER A 372 4.96 24.89 5.03
C SER A 372 5.85 24.08 4.08
N ALA A 373 5.90 22.76 4.27
CA ALA A 373 6.51 21.84 3.34
C ALA A 373 5.79 21.97 1.99
N ASN A 374 6.53 21.90 0.90
CA ASN A 374 5.96 21.90 -0.43
C ASN A 374 6.72 20.88 -1.27
N PHE A 375 6.02 19.85 -1.75
CA PHE A 375 6.62 18.82 -2.60
C PHE A 375 7.43 19.38 -3.77
N GLY A 376 6.99 20.51 -4.35
CA GLY A 376 7.71 21.21 -5.41
C GLY A 376 9.14 21.63 -5.04
N GLN A 377 9.43 21.85 -3.76
CA GLN A 377 10.75 22.21 -3.26
C GLN A 377 11.79 21.10 -3.42
N LEU A 378 11.39 19.85 -3.74
CA LEU A 378 12.36 18.81 -4.09
C LEU A 378 13.20 19.15 -5.34
N GLU A 379 12.69 20.04 -6.21
CA GLU A 379 13.46 20.60 -7.33
C GLU A 379 14.50 21.62 -6.90
N CYS A 380 14.40 22.14 -5.68
CA CYS A 380 15.24 23.21 -5.18
C CYS A 380 16.33 22.69 -4.25
N ARG A 381 17.42 23.45 -4.18
CA ARG A 381 18.43 23.28 -3.14
C ARG A 381 17.96 23.96 -1.86
N ALA A 382 18.30 23.37 -0.71
CA ALA A 382 18.00 23.95 0.58
C ALA A 382 18.59 25.37 0.68
N GLY A 383 17.75 26.35 1.01
CA GLY A 383 18.15 27.76 1.17
C GLY A 383 18.30 28.55 -0.14
N GLU A 384 18.08 27.96 -1.32
CA GLU A 384 18.09 28.68 -2.59
C GLU A 384 16.67 29.05 -3.04
N THR A 385 16.50 30.29 -3.52
CA THR A 385 15.29 30.68 -4.25
C THR A 385 15.35 30.07 -5.64
N CYS A 386 14.74 28.90 -5.82
CA CYS A 386 14.65 28.22 -7.11
C CYS A 386 13.20 28.24 -7.62
N GLY A 387 13.04 28.35 -8.95
CA GLY A 387 11.73 28.21 -9.57
C GLY A 387 11.37 26.73 -9.71
N THR A 388 10.33 26.28 -9.02
CA THR A 388 9.77 24.93 -9.21
C THR A 388 9.14 24.85 -10.60
N ARG A 389 9.63 23.96 -11.47
CA ARG A 389 9.19 23.87 -12.87
C ARG A 389 8.30 22.66 -13.12
N TRP A 390 8.73 21.48 -12.69
CA TRP A 390 8.13 20.22 -13.14
C TRP A 390 7.04 19.72 -12.21
N LEU A 391 7.32 19.63 -10.91
CA LEU A 391 6.41 19.21 -9.87
C LEU A 391 5.23 20.18 -9.75
N SER A 392 5.47 21.48 -9.90
CA SER A 392 4.39 22.49 -9.93
C SER A 392 3.40 22.23 -11.07
N ARG A 393 3.89 21.84 -12.26
CA ARG A 393 3.05 21.46 -13.40
C ARG A 393 2.33 20.13 -13.18
N LEU A 394 2.99 19.15 -12.58
CA LEU A 394 2.37 17.86 -12.24
C LEU A 394 1.22 18.01 -11.23
N GLY A 395 1.29 19.03 -10.37
CA GLY A 395 0.18 19.41 -9.47
C GLY A 395 -0.94 20.21 -10.14
N GLY A 396 -0.79 20.54 -11.42
CA GLY A 396 -1.75 21.30 -12.21
C GLY A 396 -2.72 20.42 -13.01
N ASP A 397 -3.29 21.02 -14.06
CA ASP A 397 -4.24 20.37 -14.99
C ASP A 397 -3.59 19.89 -16.29
N GLU A 398 -2.28 20.04 -16.43
CA GLU A 398 -1.57 19.60 -17.64
C GLU A 398 -1.43 18.07 -17.68
N PRO A 399 -1.59 17.43 -18.86
CA PRO A 399 -1.37 16.00 -19.02
C PRO A 399 0.04 15.58 -18.59
N VAL A 400 0.13 14.46 -17.85
CA VAL A 400 1.43 13.96 -17.35
C VAL A 400 2.37 13.62 -18.51
N ALA A 401 1.86 13.07 -19.61
CA ALA A 401 2.63 12.76 -20.80
C ALA A 401 3.28 14.01 -21.42
N ASP A 402 2.58 15.15 -21.48
CA ASP A 402 3.12 16.39 -22.04
C ASP A 402 4.24 16.98 -21.17
N ILE A 403 4.09 16.87 -19.86
CA ILE A 403 5.13 17.29 -18.89
C ILE A 403 6.37 16.40 -19.04
N PHE A 404 6.21 15.08 -19.18
CA PHE A 404 7.33 14.16 -19.38
C PHE A 404 8.03 14.42 -20.72
N ALA A 405 7.28 14.69 -21.79
CA ALA A 405 7.84 15.03 -23.10
C ALA A 405 8.65 16.33 -23.07
N ASP A 406 8.22 17.34 -22.31
CA ASP A 406 9.02 18.56 -22.09
C ASP A 406 10.23 18.31 -21.19
N TYR A 407 10.08 17.52 -20.12
CA TYR A 407 11.19 17.14 -19.24
C TYR A 407 12.29 16.41 -20.02
N ALA A 408 11.94 15.46 -20.89
CA ALA A 408 12.87 14.69 -21.73
C ALA A 408 13.74 15.54 -22.68
N LYS A 409 13.29 16.77 -22.99
CA LYS A 409 14.02 17.75 -23.82
C LYS A 409 15.02 18.57 -23.00
N SER A 410 14.94 18.54 -21.67
CA SER A 410 15.84 19.31 -20.81
C SER A 410 17.26 18.71 -20.77
N PRO A 411 18.31 19.54 -20.57
CA PRO A 411 19.69 19.04 -20.51
C PRO A 411 19.96 18.07 -19.35
N CYS A 412 19.24 18.22 -18.23
CA CYS A 412 19.38 17.41 -17.02
C CYS A 412 18.37 16.25 -16.96
N ALA A 413 17.67 15.96 -18.06
CA ALA A 413 16.68 14.89 -18.10
C ALA A 413 17.34 13.53 -17.89
N LEU A 414 16.75 12.71 -17.01
CA LEU A 414 17.14 11.31 -16.84
C LEU A 414 16.46 10.37 -17.84
N ILE A 415 15.52 10.90 -18.64
CA ILE A 415 14.71 10.13 -19.57
C ILE A 415 14.87 10.64 -21.00
N ARG A 416 14.74 9.73 -21.98
CA ARG A 416 14.77 10.03 -23.42
C ARG A 416 13.69 9.23 -24.15
N PRO A 417 13.04 9.77 -25.20
CA PRO A 417 12.08 9.00 -25.98
C PRO A 417 12.68 7.69 -26.46
N ALA A 418 11.97 6.59 -26.24
CA ALA A 418 12.43 5.25 -26.56
C ALA A 418 12.20 4.95 -28.05
N SER A 419 13.29 4.83 -28.81
CA SER A 419 13.23 4.33 -30.20
C SER A 419 13.02 2.82 -30.27
N THR A 420 13.42 2.11 -29.22
CA THR A 420 13.23 0.67 -29.02
C THR A 420 12.78 0.45 -27.57
N TRP A 421 11.87 -0.50 -27.36
CA TRP A 421 11.36 -0.80 -26.03
C TRP A 421 12.28 -1.78 -25.31
N SER A 422 12.72 -1.41 -24.10
CA SER A 422 13.41 -2.33 -23.20
C SER A 422 12.46 -3.44 -22.72
N PRO A 423 12.98 -4.52 -22.07
CA PRO A 423 12.13 -5.52 -21.44
C PRO A 423 11.14 -4.94 -20.41
N ALA A 424 11.55 -3.91 -19.66
CA ALA A 424 10.69 -3.24 -18.68
C ALA A 424 9.52 -2.51 -19.36
N LEU A 425 9.82 -1.68 -20.37
CA LEU A 425 8.81 -1.00 -21.18
C LEU A 425 7.83 -1.98 -21.84
N SER A 426 8.39 -3.08 -22.35
CA SER A 426 7.65 -4.18 -22.97
C SER A 426 6.67 -4.82 -21.99
N ALA A 427 7.11 -5.11 -20.76
CA ALA A 427 6.27 -5.69 -19.71
C ALA A 427 5.13 -4.74 -19.30
N SER A 428 5.40 -3.44 -19.15
CA SER A 428 4.37 -2.42 -18.86
C SER A 428 3.28 -2.38 -19.93
N VAL A 429 3.66 -2.38 -21.22
CA VAL A 429 2.70 -2.37 -22.33
C VAL A 429 1.94 -3.70 -22.43
N ALA A 430 2.62 -4.83 -22.25
CA ALA A 430 1.97 -6.13 -22.24
C ALA A 430 0.92 -6.24 -21.12
N SER A 431 1.24 -5.75 -19.92
CA SER A 431 0.32 -5.71 -18.79
C SER A 431 -0.90 -4.82 -19.09
N LEU A 432 -0.68 -3.65 -19.68
CA LEU A 432 -1.77 -2.77 -20.13
C LEU A 432 -2.70 -3.48 -21.13
N MET A 433 -2.13 -4.17 -22.11
CA MET A 433 -2.91 -4.93 -23.10
C MET A 433 -3.71 -6.05 -22.45
N MET A 434 -3.10 -6.81 -21.54
CA MET A 434 -3.79 -7.84 -20.77
C MET A 434 -4.93 -7.26 -19.94
N HIS A 435 -4.72 -6.11 -19.27
CA HIS A 435 -5.77 -5.39 -18.55
C HIS A 435 -6.95 -5.02 -19.46
N GLN A 436 -6.70 -4.48 -20.65
CA GLN A 436 -7.77 -4.09 -21.58
C GLN A 436 -8.55 -5.28 -22.11
N LEU A 437 -7.86 -6.33 -22.54
CA LEU A 437 -8.46 -7.56 -23.06
C LEU A 437 -9.26 -8.27 -21.96
N MET A 438 -8.72 -8.37 -20.74
CA MET A 438 -9.44 -8.97 -19.62
C MET A 438 -10.67 -8.16 -19.22
N ARG A 439 -10.61 -6.82 -19.20
CA ARG A 439 -11.80 -5.99 -18.97
C ARG A 439 -12.91 -6.27 -19.98
N ALA A 440 -12.56 -6.42 -21.25
CA ALA A 440 -13.52 -6.72 -22.30
C ALA A 440 -14.17 -8.11 -22.12
N ASP A 441 -13.38 -9.09 -21.67
CA ASP A 441 -13.86 -10.47 -21.48
C ASP A 441 -14.62 -10.69 -20.16
N CYS A 442 -14.30 -9.92 -19.12
CA CYS A 442 -14.74 -10.15 -17.74
C CYS A 442 -15.65 -9.02 -17.20
N ASN A 443 -16.44 -8.39 -18.08
CA ASN A 443 -17.40 -7.33 -17.74
C ASN A 443 -16.77 -6.18 -16.92
N GLY A 444 -15.56 -5.76 -17.29
CA GLY A 444 -14.80 -4.69 -16.65
C GLY A 444 -13.91 -5.13 -15.48
N GLY A 445 -14.02 -6.38 -15.02
CA GLY A 445 -13.14 -6.95 -14.01
C GLY A 445 -11.75 -7.30 -14.55
N VAL A 446 -10.73 -7.30 -13.68
CA VAL A 446 -9.39 -7.79 -13.98
C VAL A 446 -8.80 -8.51 -12.77
N SER A 447 -8.20 -9.68 -12.99
CA SER A 447 -7.42 -10.39 -11.97
C SER A 447 -6.39 -11.32 -12.62
N PHE A 448 -5.11 -11.01 -12.48
CA PHE A 448 -4.03 -11.88 -12.97
C PHE A 448 -2.75 -11.69 -12.17
N TYR A 449 -1.85 -12.68 -12.24
CA TYR A 449 -0.48 -12.61 -11.75
C TYR A 449 0.49 -12.45 -12.92
N ASN A 450 1.56 -11.67 -12.72
CA ASN A 450 2.69 -11.68 -13.65
C ASN A 450 3.51 -12.96 -13.43
N VAL A 451 3.88 -13.63 -14.51
CA VAL A 451 4.80 -14.78 -14.52
C VAL A 451 5.93 -14.52 -15.53
N GLU A 452 7.02 -15.27 -15.46
CA GLU A 452 8.27 -15.02 -16.22
C GLU A 452 8.06 -14.69 -17.70
N ASN A 453 7.10 -15.35 -18.37
CA ASN A 453 6.84 -15.19 -19.80
C ASN A 453 5.39 -14.79 -20.12
N GLY A 454 4.65 -14.19 -19.17
CA GLY A 454 3.27 -13.81 -19.44
C GLY A 454 2.41 -13.53 -18.21
N PHE A 455 1.12 -13.83 -18.32
CA PHE A 455 0.12 -13.54 -17.30
C PHE A 455 -0.70 -14.78 -16.96
N LYS A 456 -0.74 -15.12 -15.67
CA LYS A 456 -1.60 -16.19 -15.16
C LYS A 456 -2.93 -15.61 -14.70
N VAL A 457 -4.03 -16.00 -15.31
CA VAL A 457 -5.38 -15.60 -14.90
C VAL A 457 -5.62 -16.06 -13.47
N ALA A 458 -5.94 -15.12 -12.60
CA ALA A 458 -6.16 -15.36 -11.18
C ALA A 458 -7.66 -15.47 -10.88
N ASP A 459 -7.99 -15.93 -9.68
CA ASP A 459 -9.38 -15.96 -9.22
C ASP A 459 -9.93 -14.52 -9.13
N GLY A 460 -11.25 -14.38 -9.32
CA GLY A 460 -11.90 -13.07 -9.33
C GLY A 460 -13.07 -12.99 -10.31
N PRO A 461 -13.03 -12.07 -11.29
CA PRO A 461 -14.19 -11.78 -12.12
C PRO A 461 -14.54 -12.97 -13.03
N THR A 462 -15.83 -13.21 -13.22
CA THR A 462 -16.30 -14.20 -14.19
C THR A 462 -16.07 -13.68 -15.61
N CYS A 463 -15.32 -14.45 -16.39
CA CYS A 463 -14.89 -14.10 -17.74
C CYS A 463 -15.57 -14.98 -18.80
N LYS A 464 -15.80 -14.46 -20.01
CA LYS A 464 -16.46 -15.23 -21.10
C LYS A 464 -15.55 -16.30 -21.67
N ALA A 465 -14.29 -15.98 -21.94
CA ALA A 465 -13.33 -16.90 -22.57
C ALA A 465 -12.14 -17.24 -21.67
N LEU A 466 -11.60 -16.28 -20.92
CA LEU A 466 -10.53 -16.50 -19.95
C LEU A 466 -11.01 -17.37 -18.79
N ARG A 467 -10.14 -18.23 -18.27
CA ARG A 467 -10.42 -19.14 -17.16
C ARG A 467 -9.29 -19.08 -16.15
N LEU A 468 -9.62 -19.36 -14.89
CA LEU A 468 -8.66 -19.51 -13.80
C LEU A 468 -7.49 -20.41 -14.24
N ASP A 469 -6.28 -20.03 -13.84
CA ASP A 469 -5.01 -20.72 -14.10
C ASP A 469 -4.53 -20.76 -15.57
N MET A 470 -5.28 -20.19 -16.53
CA MET A 470 -4.74 -19.99 -17.88
C MET A 470 -3.50 -19.09 -17.85
N ILE A 471 -2.44 -19.50 -18.54
CA ILE A 471 -1.21 -18.72 -18.68
C ILE A 471 -1.15 -18.19 -20.10
N VAL A 472 -1.30 -16.87 -20.24
CA VAL A 472 -1.25 -16.14 -21.51
C VAL A 472 0.18 -15.67 -21.75
N THR A 473 0.79 -16.11 -22.84
CA THR A 473 2.22 -15.84 -23.16
C THR A 473 2.41 -14.86 -24.32
N GLY A 474 1.35 -14.58 -25.08
CA GLY A 474 1.42 -13.73 -26.25
C GLY A 474 0.06 -13.32 -26.78
N VAL A 475 0.09 -12.61 -27.90
CA VAL A 475 -1.09 -12.12 -28.61
C VAL A 475 -0.80 -12.09 -30.11
N GLU A 476 -1.77 -12.58 -30.88
CA GLU A 476 -1.72 -12.62 -32.35
C GLU A 476 -0.44 -13.31 -32.88
N GLY A 477 0.00 -14.40 -32.23
CA GLY A 477 1.17 -15.16 -32.64
C GLY A 477 2.51 -14.51 -32.27
N HIS A 478 2.48 -13.42 -31.50
CA HIS A 478 3.68 -12.74 -31.03
C HIS A 478 3.79 -12.83 -29.50
N PRO A 479 4.93 -13.29 -28.95
CA PRO A 479 5.12 -13.32 -27.51
C PRO A 479 5.13 -11.89 -26.96
N PHE A 480 4.71 -11.70 -25.70
CA PHE A 480 4.72 -10.36 -25.09
C PHE A 480 6.12 -9.73 -25.03
N SER A 481 7.19 -10.53 -25.03
CA SER A 481 8.57 -10.06 -25.13
C SER A 481 8.92 -9.41 -26.48
N ALA A 482 8.19 -9.72 -27.56
CA ALA A 482 8.28 -9.03 -28.87
C ALA A 482 7.45 -7.73 -28.92
N SER A 483 6.84 -7.37 -27.79
CA SER A 483 6.21 -6.10 -27.37
C SER A 483 5.69 -5.17 -28.44
N GLN A 484 6.54 -4.44 -29.17
CA GLN A 484 6.09 -3.48 -30.18
C GLN A 484 5.34 -4.17 -31.33
N LEU A 485 5.82 -5.33 -31.79
CA LEU A 485 5.13 -6.15 -32.79
C LEU A 485 3.84 -6.73 -32.22
N ALA A 486 3.89 -7.28 -30.99
CA ALA A 486 2.71 -7.82 -30.32
C ALA A 486 1.61 -6.76 -30.14
N SER A 487 1.98 -5.55 -29.73
CA SER A 487 1.05 -4.42 -29.57
C SER A 487 0.47 -3.96 -30.90
N GLN A 488 1.28 -3.85 -31.95
CA GLN A 488 0.81 -3.50 -33.30
C GLN A 488 -0.15 -4.56 -33.85
N ALA A 489 0.19 -5.84 -33.70
CA ALA A 489 -0.64 -6.95 -34.13
C ALA A 489 -1.99 -6.98 -33.39
N ALA A 490 -1.98 -6.83 -32.05
CA ALA A 490 -3.19 -6.75 -31.25
C ALA A 490 -4.08 -5.55 -31.63
N LYS A 491 -3.48 -4.36 -31.83
CA LYS A 491 -4.18 -3.16 -32.31
C LYS A 491 -4.85 -3.41 -33.67
N ALA A 492 -4.10 -3.96 -34.63
CA ALA A 492 -4.59 -4.23 -35.98
C ALA A 492 -5.71 -5.28 -35.99
N ALA A 493 -5.55 -6.36 -35.22
CA ALA A 493 -6.56 -7.40 -35.02
C ALA A 493 -7.84 -6.82 -34.43
N CYS A 494 -7.73 -6.02 -33.37
CA CYS A 494 -8.88 -5.42 -32.71
C CYS A 494 -9.63 -4.45 -33.63
N ALA A 495 -8.90 -3.60 -34.36
CA ALA A 495 -9.49 -2.63 -35.29
C ALA A 495 -10.20 -3.31 -36.48
N SER A 496 -9.64 -4.41 -37.00
CA SER A 496 -10.17 -5.08 -38.20
C SER A 496 -11.23 -6.13 -37.90
N ARG A 497 -11.09 -6.91 -36.83
CA ARG A 497 -11.94 -8.06 -36.51
C ARG A 497 -12.78 -7.89 -35.24
N ARG A 498 -12.57 -6.81 -34.47
CA ARG A 498 -13.15 -6.64 -33.12
C ARG A 498 -12.81 -7.79 -32.17
N GLN A 499 -11.68 -8.43 -32.42
CA GLN A 499 -11.22 -9.61 -31.69
C GLN A 499 -9.70 -9.73 -31.77
N ALA A 500 -9.08 -10.14 -30.66
CA ALA A 500 -7.68 -10.49 -30.59
C ALA A 500 -7.51 -11.92 -30.04
N ASN A 501 -6.59 -12.69 -30.62
CA ASN A 501 -6.21 -14.02 -30.17
C ASN A 501 -5.08 -13.91 -29.15
N LEU A 502 -5.31 -14.46 -27.97
CA LEU A 502 -4.29 -14.62 -26.94
C LEU A 502 -3.65 -15.99 -27.07
N ASP A 503 -2.32 -16.02 -27.07
CA ASP A 503 -1.55 -17.25 -27.12
C ASP A 503 -1.37 -17.80 -25.70
N LEU A 504 -1.70 -19.08 -25.50
CA LEU A 504 -1.62 -19.76 -24.22
C LEU A 504 -0.36 -20.61 -24.13
N GLN A 505 0.12 -20.80 -22.90
CA GLN A 505 1.13 -21.81 -22.61
C GLN A 505 0.62 -23.19 -23.06
N GLY A 506 1.44 -23.90 -23.84
CA GLY A 506 1.05 -25.16 -24.48
C GLY A 506 0.57 -25.03 -25.92
N GLY A 507 0.54 -23.81 -26.48
CA GLY A 507 0.31 -23.56 -27.91
C GLY A 507 -1.15 -23.44 -28.34
N ALA A 508 -2.09 -23.53 -27.40
CA ALA A 508 -3.49 -23.20 -27.65
C ALA A 508 -3.69 -21.68 -27.77
N THR A 509 -4.82 -21.26 -28.35
CA THR A 509 -5.20 -19.85 -28.43
C THR A 509 -6.60 -19.62 -27.90
N VAL A 510 -6.84 -18.47 -27.29
CA VAL A 510 -8.19 -18.02 -26.86
C VAL A 510 -8.52 -16.69 -27.50
N SER A 511 -9.69 -16.58 -28.12
CA SER A 511 -10.10 -15.37 -28.82
C SER A 511 -10.93 -14.47 -27.92
N ILE A 512 -10.49 -13.22 -27.76
CA ILE A 512 -11.09 -12.21 -26.88
C ILE A 512 -11.70 -11.10 -27.71
N ALA A 513 -12.98 -10.81 -27.49
CA ALA A 513 -13.63 -9.66 -28.10
C ALA A 513 -12.98 -8.36 -27.58
N CYS A 514 -12.79 -7.37 -28.44
CA CYS A 514 -12.22 -6.10 -28.05
C CYS A 514 -12.74 -4.96 -28.93
N ASP A 515 -12.90 -3.78 -28.34
CA ASP A 515 -13.35 -2.59 -29.05
C ASP A 515 -12.18 -1.84 -29.69
N ALA A 516 -11.14 -1.58 -28.89
CA ALA A 516 -9.88 -0.98 -29.28
C ALA A 516 -8.79 -1.45 -28.30
N ILE A 517 -7.53 -1.38 -28.76
CA ILE A 517 -6.35 -1.51 -27.90
C ILE A 517 -5.62 -0.18 -27.93
N GLU A 518 -5.53 0.48 -26.79
CA GLU A 518 -4.80 1.75 -26.64
C GLU A 518 -3.47 1.48 -25.96
N VAL A 519 -2.37 1.94 -26.55
CA VAL A 519 -1.06 1.97 -25.87
C VAL A 519 -0.44 3.34 -26.07
N PRO A 520 0.37 3.82 -25.12
CA PRO A 520 1.03 5.12 -25.21
C PRO A 520 1.79 5.28 -26.53
N THR A 521 1.73 6.49 -27.09
CA THR A 521 2.45 6.84 -28.33
C THR A 521 3.94 7.03 -28.10
N GLU A 522 4.32 7.51 -26.91
CA GLU A 522 5.71 7.73 -26.52
C GLU A 522 5.96 7.10 -25.13
N LEU A 523 7.07 6.38 -25.02
CA LEU A 523 7.62 5.83 -23.79
C LEU A 523 9.07 6.27 -23.67
N TYR A 524 9.67 6.11 -22.49
CA TYR A 524 10.99 6.66 -22.22
C TYR A 524 12.00 5.63 -21.72
N ASN A 525 13.19 5.64 -22.32
CA ASN A 525 14.37 4.98 -21.77
C ASN A 525 15.01 5.86 -20.70
N VAL A 526 15.67 5.23 -19.72
CA VAL A 526 16.35 5.93 -18.63
C VAL A 526 17.87 5.88 -18.82
N ASP A 527 18.53 7.02 -18.65
CA ASP A 527 19.99 7.10 -18.47
C ASP A 527 20.34 6.72 -17.03
N VAL A 528 20.61 5.43 -16.82
CA VAL A 528 20.86 4.89 -15.48
C VAL A 528 22.18 5.38 -14.88
N ASP A 529 23.19 5.69 -15.69
CA ASP A 529 24.46 6.20 -15.17
C ASP A 529 24.29 7.64 -14.67
N ALA A 530 23.55 8.47 -15.40
CA ALA A 530 23.15 9.79 -14.93
C ALA A 530 22.25 9.69 -13.68
N ALA A 531 21.31 8.74 -13.65
CA ALA A 531 20.43 8.53 -12.50
C ALA A 531 21.24 8.12 -11.26
N LEU A 532 22.15 7.15 -11.38
CA LEU A 532 23.03 6.74 -10.28
C LEU A 532 23.86 7.92 -9.79
N LYS A 533 24.50 8.67 -10.70
CA LYS A 533 25.30 9.85 -10.32
C LYS A 533 24.50 10.93 -9.59
N ASN A 534 23.27 11.20 -10.04
CA ASN A 534 22.50 12.35 -9.57
C ASN A 534 21.57 12.02 -8.40
N LEU A 535 21.14 10.76 -8.26
CA LEU A 535 20.14 10.32 -7.29
C LEU A 535 20.73 9.44 -6.18
N ALA A 536 21.59 8.49 -6.53
CA ALA A 536 22.20 7.60 -5.57
C ALA A 536 23.57 8.14 -5.16
N HIS A 537 23.77 8.44 -3.88
CA HIS A 537 25.13 8.61 -3.37
C HIS A 537 25.74 7.21 -3.16
N VAL A 538 26.19 6.60 -4.26
CA VAL A 538 27.02 5.39 -4.21
C VAL A 538 28.45 5.87 -3.93
N PRO A 539 29.04 5.55 -2.76
CA PRO A 539 30.38 5.99 -2.41
C PRO A 539 31.46 5.47 -3.35
#